data_AF-K7LWQ7-F1
#
_entry.id   AF-K7LWQ7-F1
#
_cell.length_a   1.000
_cell.length_b   1.000
_cell.length_c   1.000
_cell.angle_alpha   90.00
_cell.angle_beta   90.00
_cell.angle_gamma   90.00
#
_symmetry.space_group_name_H-M   'P 1'
#
loop_
_entity.id
_entity.type
_entity.pdbx_description
1 polymer ?
#
loop_
_entity_poly.entity_id
_entity_poly.type
_entity_poly.pdbx_seq_one_letter_code
_entity_poly.pdbx_strand_id
1 'polypeptide(L)'
;MGLHGLFRDVSSDEADDQAARMRLQVYLLWGTLLYERSVVEYKLGLPTWEECLEVAVEKFELAGASTTDIGVMIKNHCSNETAMEGFKIDEIVQAWNEMYDGWQFDVPSFRLEPLFRRRVPKLHYILEQF
;
A
#
# COMPACT_ATOMS: atom_id res chain seq x y z
N MET A 1 -31.55 -15.81 -35.27
CA MET A 1 -31.65 -14.47 -34.66
C MET A 1 -31.43 -14.64 -33.16
N GLY A 2 -30.50 -14.02 -32.46
CA GLY A 2 -29.43 -13.07 -32.76
C GLY A 2 -28.59 -12.97 -31.48
N LEU A 3 -27.34 -12.54 -31.58
CA LEU A 3 -26.39 -12.39 -30.45
C LEU A 3 -26.82 -11.37 -29.37
N HIS A 4 -28.10 -10.98 -29.34
CA HIS A 4 -28.72 -9.99 -28.45
C HIS A 4 -28.76 -10.43 -26.97
N GLY A 5 -28.45 -11.70 -26.67
CA GLY A 5 -28.35 -12.19 -25.28
C GLY A 5 -26.96 -12.09 -24.66
N LEU A 6 -25.90 -11.88 -25.47
CA LEU A 6 -24.51 -11.96 -24.99
C LEU A 6 -23.94 -10.60 -24.60
N PHE A 7 -24.38 -9.53 -25.26
CA PHE A 7 -24.09 -8.16 -24.85
C PHE A 7 -25.24 -7.68 -23.97
N ARG A 8 -25.20 -8.07 -22.69
CA ARG A 8 -25.90 -7.26 -21.69
C ARG A 8 -25.16 -5.94 -21.68
N ASP A 9 -25.71 -4.93 -22.35
CA ASP A 9 -25.22 -3.56 -22.25
C ASP A 9 -25.18 -3.23 -20.76
N VAL A 10 -23.97 -3.01 -20.24
CA VAL A 10 -23.77 -2.49 -18.90
C VAL A 10 -24.53 -1.17 -18.87
N SER A 11 -25.43 -1.00 -17.90
CA SER A 11 -26.18 0.26 -17.80
C SER A 11 -25.21 1.41 -17.52
N SER A 12 -25.58 2.63 -17.92
CA SER A 12 -24.76 3.82 -17.62
C SER A 12 -24.43 3.90 -16.13
N ASP A 13 -25.41 3.62 -15.28
CA ASP A 13 -25.26 3.64 -13.82
C ASP A 13 -24.27 2.58 -13.32
N GLU A 14 -24.33 1.35 -13.85
CA GLU A 14 -23.37 0.28 -13.50
C GLU A 14 -21.93 0.65 -13.92
N ALA A 15 -21.78 1.29 -15.09
CA ALA A 15 -20.47 1.75 -15.57
C ALA A 15 -19.90 2.90 -14.73
N ASP A 16 -20.74 3.85 -14.33
CA ASP A 16 -20.36 4.98 -13.47
C ASP A 16 -19.97 4.52 -12.07
N ASP A 17 -20.71 3.57 -11.49
CA ASP A 17 -20.40 2.92 -10.22
C ASP A 17 -19.06 2.16 -10.29
N GLN A 18 -18.82 1.43 -11.37
CA GLN A 18 -17.55 0.73 -11.59
C GLN A 18 -16.38 1.73 -11.68
N ALA A 19 -16.55 2.81 -12.44
CA ALA A 19 -15.53 3.84 -12.57
C ALA A 19 -15.27 4.55 -11.23
N ALA A 20 -16.30 4.82 -10.42
CA ALA A 20 -16.16 5.39 -9.09
C ALA A 20 -15.37 4.45 -8.16
N ARG A 21 -15.69 3.16 -8.14
CA ARG A 21 -14.96 2.16 -7.37
C ARG A 21 -13.50 2.06 -7.78
N MET A 22 -13.22 2.08 -9.08
CA MET A 22 -11.85 2.08 -9.59
C MET A 22 -11.07 3.33 -9.17
N ARG A 23 -11.69 4.52 -9.19
CA ARG A 23 -11.05 5.76 -8.72
C ARG A 23 -10.67 5.67 -7.24
N LEU A 24 -11.58 5.18 -6.39
CA LEU A 24 -11.31 4.99 -4.96
C LEU A 24 -10.13 4.03 -4.72
N GLN A 25 -10.05 2.93 -5.48
CA GLN A 25 -8.93 1.99 -5.40
C GLN A 25 -7.60 2.62 -5.85
N VAL A 26 -7.61 3.44 -6.90
CA VAL A 26 -6.42 4.17 -7.35
C VAL A 26 -5.95 5.15 -6.28
N TYR A 27 -6.86 5.90 -5.65
CA TYR A 27 -6.52 6.79 -4.54
C TYR A 27 -5.94 6.04 -3.34
N LEU A 28 -6.52 4.90 -2.97
CA LEU A 28 -6.00 4.08 -1.88
C LEU A 28 -4.56 3.60 -2.17
N LEU A 29 -4.32 3.03 -3.35
CA LEU A 29 -2.99 2.55 -3.75
C LEU A 29 -1.97 3.70 -3.83
N TRP A 30 -2.39 4.86 -4.31
CA TRP A 30 -1.53 6.04 -4.37
C TRP A 30 -1.18 6.55 -2.97
N GLY A 31 -2.17 6.67 -2.08
CA GLY A 31 -1.94 7.01 -0.68
C GLY A 31 -0.97 6.05 -0.01
N THR A 32 -1.15 4.73 -0.17
CA THR A 32 -0.23 3.73 0.38
C THR A 32 1.19 3.90 -0.16
N LEU A 33 1.37 4.08 -1.47
CA LEU A 33 2.71 4.27 -2.06
C LEU A 33 3.41 5.53 -1.52
N LEU A 34 2.67 6.61 -1.31
CA LEU A 34 3.22 7.86 -0.77
C LEU A 34 3.56 7.74 0.71
N TYR A 35 2.75 7.04 1.50
CA TYR A 35 3.04 6.75 2.90
C TYR A 35 4.30 5.87 3.06
N GLU A 36 4.43 4.81 2.27
CA GLU A 36 5.63 3.98 2.30
C GLU A 36 6.87 4.78 1.85
N ARG A 37 6.70 5.68 0.87
CA ARG A 37 7.75 6.60 0.46
C ARG A 37 8.12 7.57 1.59
N SER A 38 7.17 8.15 2.32
CA SER A 38 7.47 9.05 3.44
C SER A 38 8.23 8.32 4.55
N VAL A 39 7.89 7.07 4.83
CA VAL A 39 8.62 6.23 5.80
C VAL A 39 10.08 6.04 5.36
N VAL A 40 10.32 5.71 4.09
CA VAL A 40 11.68 5.53 3.56
C VAL A 40 12.44 6.85 3.55
N GLU A 41 11.82 7.94 3.11
CA GLU A 41 12.45 9.27 3.05
C GLU A 41 12.81 9.79 4.45
N TYR A 42 11.95 9.59 5.44
CA TYR A 42 12.23 9.95 6.84
C TYR A 42 13.47 9.20 7.35
N LYS A 43 13.53 7.88 7.15
CA LYS A 43 14.67 7.07 7.59
C LYS A 43 15.98 7.42 6.86
N LEU A 44 15.88 7.96 5.65
CA LEU A 44 17.03 8.46 4.88
C LEU A 44 17.39 9.93 5.18
N GLY A 45 16.65 10.61 6.06
CA GLY A 45 16.85 12.02 6.38
C GLY A 45 16.53 12.99 5.23
N LEU A 46 15.70 12.57 4.26
CA LEU A 46 15.30 13.39 3.13
C LEU A 46 14.16 14.33 3.52
N PRO A 47 14.26 15.66 3.32
CA PRO A 47 13.28 16.62 3.84
C PRO A 47 11.90 16.53 3.17
N THR A 48 11.78 15.83 2.05
CA THR A 48 10.52 15.66 1.30
C THR A 48 9.56 14.64 1.92
N TRP A 49 9.96 13.97 3.01
CA TRP A 49 9.13 12.96 3.66
C TRP A 49 7.79 13.54 4.16
N GLU A 50 7.81 14.77 4.67
CA GLU A 50 6.63 15.45 5.23
C GLU A 50 5.62 15.76 4.13
N GLU A 51 6.05 16.36 3.02
CA GLU A 51 5.22 16.58 1.83
C GLU A 51 4.65 15.25 1.29
N CYS A 52 5.46 14.17 1.25
CA CYS A 52 4.96 12.86 0.83
C CYS A 52 3.85 12.35 1.75
N LEU A 53 3.98 12.52 3.06
CA LEU A 53 2.98 12.10 4.04
C LEU A 53 1.71 12.93 3.92
N GLU A 54 1.82 14.26 3.76
CA GLU A 54 0.67 15.16 3.54
C GLU A 54 -0.12 14.76 2.29
N VAL A 55 0.57 14.56 1.16
CA VAL A 55 -0.10 14.15 -0.08
C VAL A 55 -0.70 12.74 0.07
N ALA A 56 -0.10 11.84 0.84
CA ALA A 56 -0.67 10.53 1.14
C ALA A 56 -2.02 10.68 1.86
N VAL A 57 -2.08 11.53 2.89
CA VAL A 57 -3.30 11.85 3.65
C VAL A 57 -4.40 12.34 2.70
N GLU A 58 -4.10 13.30 1.82
CA GLU A 58 -5.08 13.78 0.83
C GLU A 58 -5.63 12.65 -0.05
N LYS A 59 -4.80 11.68 -0.47
CA LYS A 59 -5.28 10.55 -1.28
C LYS A 59 -6.14 9.60 -0.47
N PHE A 60 -5.86 9.39 0.81
CA PHE A 60 -6.73 8.60 1.67
C PHE A 60 -8.09 9.26 1.91
N GLU A 61 -8.14 10.59 2.06
CA GLU A 61 -9.39 11.34 2.14
C GLU A 61 -10.21 11.18 0.84
N LEU A 62 -9.57 11.30 -0.33
CA LEU A 62 -10.22 11.06 -1.63
C LEU A 62 -10.66 9.60 -1.82
N ALA A 63 -10.00 8.64 -1.16
CA ALA A 63 -10.41 7.23 -1.13
C ALA A 63 -11.57 6.96 -0.14
N GLY A 64 -11.99 7.97 0.64
CA GLY A 64 -13.06 7.84 1.63
C GLY A 64 -12.62 7.21 2.95
N ALA A 65 -11.32 7.22 3.27
CA ALA A 65 -10.84 6.75 4.58
C ALA A 65 -11.38 7.64 5.71
N SER A 66 -11.68 7.03 6.86
CA SER A 66 -12.16 7.80 8.01
C SER A 66 -11.03 8.65 8.61
N THR A 67 -11.37 9.78 9.21
CA THR A 67 -10.41 10.62 9.94
C THR A 67 -9.74 9.86 11.08
N THR A 68 -10.44 8.88 11.66
CA THR A 68 -9.89 7.99 12.70
C THR A 68 -8.79 7.10 12.14
N ASP A 69 -9.02 6.45 11.00
CA ASP A 69 -8.05 5.56 10.36
C ASP A 69 -6.80 6.34 9.90
N ILE A 70 -7.02 7.52 9.32
CA ILE A 70 -5.95 8.45 8.93
C ILE A 70 -5.14 8.88 10.17
N GLY A 71 -5.81 9.23 11.27
CA GLY A 71 -5.14 9.60 12.52
C GLY A 71 -4.28 8.49 13.11
N VAL A 72 -4.74 7.24 13.05
CA VAL A 72 -3.96 6.06 13.48
C VAL A 72 -2.76 5.85 12.55
N MET A 73 -2.94 5.98 11.23
CA MET A 73 -1.86 5.88 10.26
C MET A 73 -0.76 6.92 10.50
N ILE A 74 -1.13 8.19 10.69
CA ILE A 74 -0.17 9.26 11.01
C ILE A 74 0.54 8.96 12.34
N LYS A 75 -0.21 8.49 13.35
CA LYS A 75 0.38 8.15 14.64
C LYS A 75 1.43 7.04 14.53
N ASN A 76 1.21 6.07 13.65
CA ASN A 76 2.09 4.92 13.43
C ASN A 76 3.28 5.23 12.49
N HIS A 77 3.33 6.40 11.87
CA HIS A 77 4.46 6.80 11.05
C HIS A 77 5.73 6.92 11.91
N CYS A 78 6.86 6.44 11.41
CA CYS A 78 8.14 6.39 12.15
C CYS A 78 8.71 7.75 12.57
N SER A 79 8.21 8.84 11.97
CA SER A 79 8.56 10.21 12.39
C SER A 79 7.90 10.66 13.69
N ASN A 80 6.86 9.95 14.13
CA ASN A 80 6.22 10.27 15.39
C ASN A 80 7.04 9.69 16.55
N GLU A 81 7.75 10.54 17.28
CA GLU A 81 8.56 10.16 18.46
C GLU A 81 7.75 9.44 19.55
N THR A 82 6.42 9.62 19.57
CA THR A 82 5.53 8.91 20.51
C THR A 82 5.26 7.45 20.11
N ALA A 83 5.71 7.01 18.93
CA ALA A 83 5.81 5.60 18.58
C ALA A 83 6.96 4.97 19.38
N MET A 84 6.76 4.82 20.70
CA MET A 84 7.72 4.21 21.65
C MET A 84 8.07 2.76 21.30
N GLU A 85 7.37 2.14 20.36
CA GLU A 85 7.69 0.82 19.83
C GLU A 85 8.23 1.01 18.42
N GLY A 86 9.55 1.17 18.31
CA GLY A 86 10.22 0.96 17.04
C GLY A 86 9.80 -0.39 16.46
N PHE A 87 9.60 -0.45 15.14
CA PHE A 87 9.22 -1.66 14.43
C PHE A 87 10.09 -2.85 14.87
N LYS A 88 9.49 -3.84 15.53
CA LYS A 88 10.20 -5.08 15.83
C LYS A 88 10.36 -5.82 14.51
N ILE A 89 11.58 -5.80 13.98
CA ILE A 89 11.93 -6.48 12.72
C ILE A 89 11.46 -7.94 12.76
N ASP A 90 11.58 -8.60 13.92
CA ASP A 90 11.12 -9.97 14.13
C ASP A 90 9.61 -10.17 13.88
N GLU A 91 8.76 -9.21 14.28
CA GLU A 91 7.30 -9.29 14.05
C GLU A 91 6.97 -9.11 12.56
N ILE A 92 7.70 -8.24 11.85
CA ILE A 92 7.52 -8.07 10.40
C ILE A 92 7.96 -9.33 9.66
N VAL A 93 9.11 -9.90 10.02
CA VAL A 93 9.62 -11.14 9.42
C VAL A 93 8.65 -12.29 9.69
N GLN A 94 8.12 -12.39 10.91
CA GLN A 94 7.11 -13.38 11.26
C GLN A 94 5.83 -13.19 10.43
N ALA A 95 5.28 -11.98 10.36
CA ALA A 95 4.08 -11.70 9.57
C ALA A 95 4.29 -12.00 8.08
N TRP A 96 5.49 -11.74 7.54
CA TRP A 96 5.84 -12.13 6.17
C TRP A 96 5.91 -13.63 5.97
N ASN A 97 6.51 -14.37 6.91
CA ASN A 97 6.56 -15.83 6.85
C ASN A 97 5.15 -16.43 6.97
N GLU A 98 4.33 -15.94 7.89
CA GLU A 98 2.93 -16.38 8.07
C GLU A 98 2.09 -16.06 6.83
N MET A 99 2.29 -14.88 6.24
CA MET A 99 1.65 -14.54 4.97
C MET A 99 2.13 -15.47 3.86
N TYR A 100 3.44 -15.73 3.74
CA TYR A 100 3.99 -16.63 2.74
C TYR A 100 3.45 -18.06 2.88
N ASP A 101 3.35 -18.57 4.11
CA ASP A 101 2.80 -19.89 4.42
C ASP A 101 1.28 -19.94 4.15
N GLY A 102 0.56 -18.85 4.40
CA GLY A 102 -0.87 -18.72 4.17
C GLY A 102 -1.28 -18.40 2.73
N TRP A 103 -0.35 -17.88 1.90
CA TRP A 103 -0.66 -17.44 0.54
C TRP A 103 -0.70 -18.60 -0.45
N GLN A 104 -1.81 -19.36 -0.42
CA GLN A 104 -2.13 -20.34 -1.45
C GLN A 104 -2.58 -19.63 -2.74
N PHE A 105 -1.65 -19.12 -3.54
CA PHE A 105 -1.94 -18.96 -4.97
C PHE A 105 -1.70 -20.30 -5.66
N ASP A 106 -2.74 -20.83 -6.33
CA ASP A 106 -2.62 -21.85 -7.38
C ASP A 106 -1.81 -21.35 -8.61
N VAL A 107 -1.20 -20.17 -8.52
CA VAL A 107 -0.25 -19.64 -9.50
C VAL A 107 1.16 -19.95 -9.00
N PRO A 108 1.97 -20.73 -9.73
CA PRO A 108 3.30 -21.10 -9.28
C PRO A 108 4.18 -19.89 -8.95
N SER A 109 4.55 -19.77 -7.68
CA SER A 109 5.32 -18.67 -7.10
C SER A 109 6.67 -18.42 -7.79
N PHE A 110 7.25 -19.44 -8.47
CA PHE A 110 8.52 -19.31 -9.20
C PHE A 110 8.52 -18.19 -10.26
N ARG A 111 7.34 -17.74 -10.72
CA ARG A 111 7.22 -16.63 -11.67
C ARG A 111 7.38 -15.27 -11.01
N LEU A 112 6.97 -15.15 -9.74
CA LEU A 112 7.06 -13.90 -8.96
C LEU A 112 8.36 -13.84 -8.15
N GLU A 113 8.94 -14.98 -7.79
CA GLU A 113 10.13 -15.07 -6.97
C GLU A 113 11.32 -14.23 -7.50
N PRO A 114 11.64 -14.21 -8.82
CA PRO A 114 12.68 -13.33 -9.34
C PRO A 114 12.33 -11.84 -9.24
N LEU A 115 11.05 -11.48 -9.27
CA LEU A 115 10.60 -10.09 -9.12
C LEU A 115 10.81 -9.62 -7.67
N PHE A 116 10.43 -10.44 -6.69
CA PHE A 116 10.68 -10.17 -5.27
C PHE A 116 12.17 -10.18 -4.92
N ARG A 117 12.97 -11.10 -5.49
CA ARG A 117 14.43 -11.11 -5.28
C ARG A 117 15.16 -9.92 -5.92
N ARG A 118 14.63 -9.34 -7.00
CA ARG A 118 15.26 -8.19 -7.71
C ARG A 118 15.22 -6.88 -6.91
N ARG A 119 14.31 -6.75 -5.95
CA ARG A 119 14.17 -5.59 -5.07
C ARG A 119 13.71 -6.18 -3.74
N VAL A 120 14.57 -6.64 -2.82
CA VAL A 120 15.03 -5.87 -1.65
C VAL A 120 16.35 -6.43 -1.03
N PRO A 121 17.50 -6.59 -1.71
CA PRO A 121 18.72 -7.00 -0.98
C PRO A 121 19.37 -5.87 -0.17
N LYS A 122 19.23 -4.61 -0.63
CA LYS A 122 19.97 -3.48 -0.05
C LYS A 122 19.19 -2.65 0.95
N LEU A 123 17.86 -2.75 0.99
CA LEU A 123 17.07 -1.92 1.90
C LEU A 123 17.34 -2.32 3.36
N HIS A 124 17.42 -3.62 3.65
CA HIS A 124 17.75 -4.12 4.99
C HIS A 124 19.13 -3.66 5.45
N TYR A 125 20.16 -3.78 4.61
CA TYR A 125 21.50 -3.27 4.92
C TYR A 125 21.53 -1.76 5.15
N ILE A 126 20.76 -0.99 4.35
CA ILE A 126 20.66 0.46 4.55
C ILE A 126 20.00 0.76 5.90
N LEU A 127 18.94 0.05 6.26
CA LEU A 127 18.20 0.26 7.52
C LEU A 127 18.97 -0.16 8.78
N GLU A 128 19.89 -1.12 8.69
CA GLU A 128 20.75 -1.53 9.83
C GLU A 128 21.97 -0.63 10.04
N GLN A 129 22.30 0.24 9.07
CA GLN A 129 23.43 1.16 9.15
C GLN A 129 23.02 2.58 9.62
N PHE A 130 21.73 2.79 9.91
CA PHE A 130 21.18 4.01 10.51
C PHE A 130 20.63 3.70 11.90
#